data_AF-A0AAE0CEP0-F1
#
_entry.id   AF-A0AAE0CEP0-F1
#
_cell.length_a   1.000
_cell.length_b   1.000
_cell.length_c   1.000
_cell.angle_alpha   90.00
_cell.angle_beta   90.00
_cell.angle_gamma   90.00
#
_symmetry.space_group_name_H-M   'P 1'
#
loop_
_entity.id
_entity.type
_entity.pdbx_description
1 polymer ?
#
loop_
_entity_poly.entity_id
_entity_poly.type
_entity_poly.pdbx_seq_one_letter_code
_entity_poly.pdbx_strand_id
1 'polypeptide(L)'
;MCLLGDRSSLNAQTAVLNASLHAEQSLGATSISRGMSAKSKAAKKVKVVHKKPKKIKIKPYGSFDKRFWLLKDGSFKRRKVGTRHNAHEKANKRRRQLSLPATVHSAYGTIMKKLNFKGS
;
A
#
# COMPACT_ATOMS: atom_id res chain seq x y z
N MET A 1 42.75 -30.51 13.71
CA MET A 1 43.62 -29.32 13.60
C MET A 1 42.73 -28.11 13.38
N CYS A 2 42.44 -27.35 14.43
CA CYS A 2 41.58 -26.15 14.37
C CYS A 2 42.49 -24.92 14.25
N LEU A 3 42.30 -24.09 13.22
CA LEU A 3 42.94 -22.78 13.10
C LEU A 3 42.07 -21.75 13.84
N LEU A 4 42.53 -21.31 15.01
CA LEU A 4 42.00 -20.12 15.70
C LEU A 4 42.50 -18.88 14.95
N GLY A 5 41.57 -18.05 14.45
CA GLY A 5 41.87 -16.73 13.93
C GLY A 5 41.78 -15.67 15.03
N ASP A 6 42.83 -14.86 15.17
CA ASP A 6 43.01 -13.89 16.24
C ASP A 6 42.05 -12.69 16.13
N ARG A 7 41.17 -12.54 17.14
CA ARG A 7 40.23 -11.42 17.31
C ARG A 7 40.89 -10.06 17.64
N SER A 8 42.21 -10.02 17.81
CA SER A 8 42.96 -8.83 18.22
C SER A 8 43.18 -7.81 17.09
N SER A 9 43.22 -8.24 15.83
CA SER A 9 43.56 -7.34 14.71
C SER A 9 42.39 -6.44 14.24
N LEU A 10 41.14 -6.82 14.55
CA LEU A 10 39.96 -6.06 14.16
C LEU A 10 39.69 -4.85 15.07
N ASN A 11 40.12 -4.90 16.34
CA ASN A 11 39.94 -3.81 17.31
C ASN A 11 40.99 -2.68 17.18
N ALA A 12 42.14 -2.97 16.56
CA ALA A 12 43.17 -1.96 16.30
C ALA A 12 42.77 -1.02 15.15
N GLN A 13 42.02 -1.53 14.15
CA GLN A 13 41.55 -0.74 13.01
C GLN A 13 40.43 0.25 13.38
N THR A 14 39.66 -0.03 14.43
CA THR A 14 38.57 0.85 14.90
C THR A 14 39.05 2.02 15.76
N ALA A 15 40.24 1.94 16.37
CA ALA A 15 40.78 3.02 17.20
C ALA A 15 41.39 4.16 16.36
N VAL A 16 42.01 3.85 15.21
CA VAL A 16 42.63 4.84 14.32
C VAL A 16 41.61 5.70 13.57
N LEU A 17 40.41 5.19 13.28
CA LEU A 17 39.36 5.96 12.59
C LEU A 17 38.66 6.97 13.51
N ASN A 18 38.59 6.71 14.82
CA ASN A 18 37.93 7.60 15.78
C ASN A 18 38.82 8.77 16.23
N ALA A 19 40.14 8.67 16.09
CA ALA A 19 41.06 9.76 16.41
C ALA A 19 41.02 10.92 15.38
N SER A 20 40.59 10.65 14.14
CA SER A 20 40.51 11.68 13.08
C SER A 20 39.25 12.55 13.14
N LEU A 21 38.22 12.18 13.90
CA LEU A 21 36.95 12.92 13.95
C LEU A 21 36.90 14.04 15.02
N HIS A 22 37.92 14.19 15.85
CA HIS A 22 37.95 15.18 16.94
C HIS A 22 38.95 16.34 16.75
N ALA A 23 39.67 16.40 15.63
CA ALA A 23 40.69 17.43 15.38
C ALA A 23 40.25 18.60 14.46
N GLU A 24 39.00 18.62 14.00
CA GLU A 24 38.44 19.73 13.18
C GLU A 24 37.46 20.58 14.00
N GLN A 25 37.81 20.83 15.26
CA GLN A 25 37.18 21.86 16.10
C GLN A 25 38.26 22.89 16.47
N SER A 26 38.46 23.88 15.62
CA SER A 26 38.80 25.27 15.96
C SER A 26 39.51 25.93 14.78
N LEU A 27 39.39 27.26 14.71
CA LEU A 27 39.97 28.19 13.73
C LEU A 27 39.08 28.52 12.52
N GLY A 28 38.26 29.56 12.68
CA GLY A 28 37.52 30.16 11.57
C GLY A 28 36.62 31.33 11.94
N ALA A 29 37.08 32.23 12.82
CA ALA A 29 36.39 33.49 13.06
C ALA A 29 36.71 34.48 11.91
N THR A 30 35.75 34.71 11.02
CA THR A 30 35.72 35.91 10.16
C THR A 30 34.29 36.42 10.06
N SER A 31 34.04 37.57 10.68
CA SER A 31 32.75 38.26 10.68
C SER A 31 32.52 38.95 9.33
N ILE A 32 31.57 38.45 8.55
CA ILE A 32 31.01 39.18 7.40
C ILE A 32 29.60 39.63 7.77
N SER A 33 29.48 40.86 8.23
CA SER A 33 28.20 41.57 8.34
C SER A 33 27.67 41.92 6.95
N ARG A 34 26.67 41.17 6.46
CA ARG A 34 25.81 41.60 5.34
C ARG A 34 24.35 41.53 5.79
N GLY A 35 23.70 42.68 5.76
CA GLY A 35 22.44 43.00 6.44
C GLY A 35 21.29 42.03 6.16
N MET A 36 20.58 41.68 7.23
CA MET A 36 19.37 40.87 7.16
C MET A 36 18.15 41.79 6.97
N SER A 37 17.65 41.91 5.74
CA SER A 37 16.28 42.34 5.50
C SER A 37 15.36 41.14 5.73
N ALA A 38 14.96 40.93 6.99
CA ALA A 38 14.01 39.90 7.37
C ALA A 38 12.59 40.33 6.98
N LYS A 39 12.25 40.24 5.68
CA LYS A 39 10.84 40.18 5.28
C LYS A 39 10.34 38.78 5.62
N SER A 40 9.94 38.57 6.88
CA SER A 40 9.36 37.30 7.31
C SER A 40 8.11 37.04 6.46
N LYS A 41 8.19 36.04 5.56
CA LYS A 41 6.98 35.51 4.93
C LYS A 41 6.22 34.82 6.07
N ALA A 42 5.28 35.55 6.66
CA ALA A 42 4.36 34.99 7.64
C ALA A 42 3.74 33.74 7.02
N ALA A 43 4.12 32.57 7.52
CA ALA A 43 3.54 31.31 7.10
C ALA A 43 2.04 31.43 7.34
N LYS A 44 1.23 31.41 6.27
CA LYS A 44 -0.23 31.38 6.41
C LYS A 44 -0.56 30.20 7.31
N LYS A 45 -1.06 30.48 8.53
CA LYS A 45 -1.55 29.44 9.45
C LYS A 45 -2.67 28.69 8.71
N VAL A 46 -2.37 27.48 8.26
CA VAL A 46 -3.39 26.56 7.75
C VAL A 46 -4.28 26.24 8.94
N LYS A 47 -5.49 26.83 8.97
CA LYS A 47 -6.50 26.45 9.97
C LYS A 47 -6.86 24.99 9.70
N VAL A 48 -6.35 24.07 10.51
CA VAL A 48 -6.78 22.68 10.49
C VAL A 48 -8.24 22.67 10.95
N VAL A 49 -9.17 22.45 10.01
CA VAL A 49 -10.59 22.30 10.32
C VAL A 49 -10.79 20.90 10.89
N HIS A 50 -10.78 20.80 12.22
CA HIS A 50 -11.05 19.56 12.93
C HIS A 50 -12.53 19.19 12.77
N LYS A 51 -12.81 18.11 12.03
CA LYS A 51 -14.17 17.56 11.92
C LYS A 51 -14.49 16.74 13.17
N LYS A 52 -15.73 16.82 13.67
CA LYS A 52 -16.19 15.95 14.76
C LYS A 52 -15.99 14.48 14.35
N PRO A 53 -15.49 13.61 15.25
CA PRO A 53 -15.34 12.19 14.93
C PRO A 53 -16.71 11.61 14.59
N LYS A 54 -16.78 10.89 13.47
CA LYS A 54 -17.98 10.19 13.01
C LYS A 54 -17.70 8.70 13.00
N LYS A 55 -18.73 7.90 13.24
CA LYS A 55 -18.66 6.44 13.09
C LYS A 55 -18.24 6.08 11.67
N ILE A 56 -17.15 5.31 11.54
CA ILE A 56 -16.70 4.79 10.24
C ILE A 56 -17.61 3.62 9.86
N LYS A 57 -18.23 3.70 8.68
CA LYS A 57 -19.03 2.62 8.11
C LYS A 57 -18.16 1.79 7.16
N ILE A 58 -18.28 0.47 7.22
CA ILE A 58 -17.69 -0.42 6.21
C ILE A 58 -18.45 -0.21 4.91
N LYS A 59 -17.73 0.17 3.84
CA LYS A 59 -18.28 0.25 2.49
C LYS A 59 -17.82 -0.98 1.70
N PRO A 60 -18.72 -1.64 0.96
CA PRO A 60 -18.28 -2.72 0.08
C PRO A 60 -17.41 -2.15 -1.05
N TYR A 61 -16.58 -3.01 -1.64
CA TYR A 61 -15.82 -2.63 -2.82
C TYR A 61 -16.77 -2.34 -3.99
N GLY A 62 -16.69 -1.15 -4.58
CA GLY A 62 -17.50 -0.78 -5.76
C GLY A 62 -17.25 -1.69 -6.99
N SER A 63 -16.18 -2.48 -6.96
CA SER A 63 -15.89 -3.47 -7.99
C SER A 63 -16.75 -4.74 -7.90
N PHE A 64 -17.34 -5.03 -6.74
CA PHE A 64 -18.24 -6.18 -6.56
C PHE A 64 -19.62 -5.91 -7.15
N ASP A 65 -20.08 -4.67 -7.01
CA ASP A 65 -21.37 -4.19 -7.50
C ASP A 65 -21.58 -4.48 -9.00
N LYS A 66 -20.55 -4.19 -9.80
CA LYS A 66 -20.60 -4.36 -11.27
C LYS A 66 -20.49 -5.83 -11.73
N ARG A 67 -20.17 -6.77 -10.84
CA ARG A 67 -19.73 -8.13 -11.23
C ARG A 67 -20.57 -9.25 -10.63
N PHE A 68 -21.15 -9.03 -9.45
CA PHE A 68 -21.88 -10.04 -8.72
C PHE A 68 -23.26 -9.53 -8.34
N TRP A 69 -24.25 -10.41 -8.36
CA TRP A 69 -25.61 -10.09 -7.91
C TRP A 69 -26.07 -11.10 -6.87
N LEU A 70 -26.83 -10.63 -5.90
CA LEU A 70 -27.37 -11.43 -4.80
C LEU A 70 -28.65 -12.16 -5.28
N LEU A 71 -28.81 -13.42 -4.91
CA LEU A 71 -30.08 -14.15 -5.03
C LEU A 71 -30.88 -14.08 -3.72
N LYS A 72 -32.18 -14.41 -3.82
CA LYS A 72 -33.11 -14.45 -2.67
C LYS A 72 -32.65 -15.40 -1.55
N ASP A 73 -31.91 -16.45 -1.90
CA ASP A 73 -31.33 -17.42 -0.95
C ASP A 73 -30.06 -16.89 -0.23
N GLY A 74 -29.59 -15.70 -0.57
CA GLY A 74 -28.36 -15.12 -0.03
C GLY A 74 -27.07 -15.64 -0.67
N SER A 75 -27.17 -16.40 -1.77
CA SER A 75 -26.04 -16.79 -2.60
C SER A 75 -25.72 -15.68 -3.62
N PHE A 76 -24.50 -15.68 -4.15
CA PHE A 76 -24.08 -14.73 -5.18
C PHE A 76 -23.98 -15.42 -6.54
N LYS A 77 -24.41 -14.75 -7.60
CA LYS A 77 -24.19 -15.15 -8.99
C LYS A 77 -23.18 -14.24 -9.67
N ARG A 78 -22.57 -14.76 -10.73
CA ARG A 78 -21.61 -14.09 -11.60
C ARG A 78 -21.79 -14.51 -13.05
N ARG A 79 -21.34 -13.67 -13.99
CA ARG A 79 -21.08 -14.12 -15.37
C ARG A 79 -19.84 -15.02 -15.40
N LYS A 80 -19.83 -16.01 -16.30
CA LYS A 80 -18.63 -16.83 -16.55
C LYS A 80 -17.64 -16.04 -17.41
N VAL A 81 -16.36 -16.26 -17.17
CA VAL A 81 -15.27 -15.61 -17.92
C VAL A 81 -15.11 -16.24 -19.30
N GLY A 82 -14.47 -15.53 -20.23
CA GLY A 82 -14.07 -16.09 -21.52
C GLY A 82 -15.11 -16.00 -22.62
N THR A 83 -16.02 -15.02 -22.56
CA THR A 83 -16.98 -14.74 -23.66
C THR A 83 -16.51 -13.63 -24.62
N ARG A 84 -15.63 -12.73 -24.17
CA ARG A 84 -15.31 -11.48 -24.88
C ARG A 84 -14.46 -11.67 -26.16
N HIS A 85 -13.31 -12.31 -26.05
CA HIS A 85 -12.34 -12.48 -27.15
C HIS A 85 -12.18 -13.97 -27.50
N ASN A 86 -11.62 -14.26 -28.69
CA ASN A 86 -11.39 -15.59 -29.26
C ASN A 86 -12.62 -16.52 -29.18
N ALA A 87 -13.82 -15.95 -29.25
CA ALA A 87 -15.05 -16.74 -29.14
C ALA A 87 -15.26 -17.66 -30.35
N HIS A 88 -14.62 -17.38 -31.49
CA HIS A 88 -14.71 -18.18 -32.70
C HIS A 88 -14.03 -19.56 -32.54
N GLU A 89 -12.88 -19.62 -31.85
CA GLU A 89 -12.14 -20.87 -31.57
C GLU A 89 -12.89 -21.81 -30.60
N LYS A 90 -13.81 -21.27 -29.81
CA LYS A 90 -14.59 -22.05 -28.83
C LYS A 90 -15.70 -22.81 -29.53
N ALA A 91 -15.80 -24.10 -29.22
CA ALA A 91 -16.92 -24.94 -29.63
C ALA A 91 -18.29 -24.33 -29.23
N ASN A 92 -19.31 -24.54 -30.05
CA ASN A 92 -20.68 -24.06 -29.82
C ASN A 92 -21.21 -24.42 -28.42
N LYS A 93 -21.00 -25.68 -28.00
CA LYS A 93 -21.37 -26.16 -26.66
C LYS A 93 -20.73 -25.32 -25.55
N ARG A 94 -19.45 -24.98 -25.69
CA ARG A 94 -18.72 -24.17 -24.71
C ARG A 94 -19.25 -22.74 -24.66
N ARG A 95 -19.50 -22.12 -25.82
CA ARG A 95 -20.11 -20.77 -25.87
C ARG A 95 -21.46 -20.72 -25.16
N ARG A 96 -22.34 -21.70 -25.39
CA ARG A 96 -23.64 -21.82 -24.72
C ARG A 96 -23.48 -21.92 -23.20
N GLN A 97 -22.57 -22.78 -22.73
CA GLN A 97 -22.30 -22.92 -21.29
C GLN A 97 -21.77 -21.63 -20.64
N LEU A 98 -20.96 -20.85 -21.35
CA LEU A 98 -20.37 -19.60 -20.85
C LEU A 98 -21.36 -18.43 -20.83
N SER A 99 -22.41 -18.46 -21.66
CA SER A 99 -23.47 -17.45 -21.66
C SER A 99 -24.31 -17.47 -20.37
N LEU A 100 -24.51 -18.67 -19.82
CA LEU A 100 -25.25 -18.89 -18.59
C LEU A 100 -24.47 -18.38 -17.37
N PRO A 101 -25.15 -17.71 -16.41
CA PRO A 101 -24.53 -17.30 -15.17
C PRO A 101 -24.17 -18.52 -14.30
N ALA A 102 -23.21 -18.32 -13.40
CA ALA A 102 -22.78 -19.32 -12.43
C ALA A 102 -22.92 -18.77 -11.01
N THR A 103 -23.16 -19.66 -10.06
CA THR A 103 -23.03 -19.33 -8.64
C THR A 103 -21.54 -19.10 -8.32
N VAL A 104 -21.28 -18.14 -7.44
CA VAL A 104 -19.93 -17.88 -6.90
C VAL A 104 -19.52 -19.05 -6.01
N HIS A 105 -18.24 -19.39 -6.02
CA HIS A 105 -17.72 -20.44 -5.15
C HIS A 105 -17.90 -20.07 -3.67
N SER A 106 -18.21 -21.05 -2.82
CA SER A 106 -18.55 -20.85 -1.40
C SER A 106 -17.49 -20.03 -0.66
N ALA A 107 -16.21 -20.36 -0.86
CA ALA A 107 -15.07 -19.66 -0.28
C ALA A 107 -15.13 -18.13 -0.53
N TYR A 108 -15.34 -17.71 -1.78
CA TYR A 108 -15.45 -16.28 -2.10
C TYR A 108 -16.71 -15.65 -1.52
N GLY A 109 -17.83 -16.38 -1.49
CA GLY A 109 -19.06 -15.91 -0.87
C GLY A 109 -18.89 -15.55 0.61
N THR A 110 -18.09 -16.32 1.37
CA THR A 110 -17.80 -15.99 2.78
C THR A 110 -17.06 -14.66 2.93
N ILE A 111 -16.09 -14.39 2.05
CA ILE A 111 -15.30 -13.15 2.05
C ILE A 111 -16.20 -11.96 1.71
N MET A 112 -17.07 -12.11 0.70
CA MET A 112 -17.99 -11.04 0.29
C MET A 112 -18.95 -10.66 1.41
N LYS A 113 -19.45 -11.64 2.18
CA LYS A 113 -20.30 -11.38 3.36
C LYS A 113 -19.56 -10.64 4.47
N LYS A 114 -18.31 -11.03 4.77
CA LYS A 114 -17.45 -10.33 5.75
C LYS A 114 -17.21 -8.86 5.38
N LEU A 115 -17.12 -8.58 4.08
CA LEU A 115 -16.95 -7.22 3.55
C LEU A 115 -18.27 -6.46 3.41
N ASN A 116 -19.36 -6.98 4.00
CA ASN A 116 -20.67 -6.37 4.05
C ASN A 116 -21.26 -6.05 2.65
N PHE A 117 -20.91 -6.86 1.64
CA PHE A 117 -21.50 -6.77 0.30
C PHE A 117 -22.87 -7.45 0.29
N LYS A 118 -23.90 -6.73 -0.18
CA LYS A 118 -25.30 -7.19 -0.19
C LYS A 118 -25.92 -7.22 -1.60
N GLY A 119 -25.12 -7.01 -2.64
CA GLY A 119 -25.63 -6.83 -4.00
C GLY A 119 -26.33 -5.49 -4.21
N SER A 120 -26.34 -5.01 -5.46
CA SER A 120 -27.21 -3.93 -5.95
C SER A 120 -28.50 -4.49 -6.51
#